data_AF-A0A1F3LCH8-F1
#
_entry.id   AF-A0A1F3LCH8-F1
#
_cell.length_a   1.000
_cell.length_b   1.000
_cell.length_c   1.000
_cell.angle_alpha   90.00
_cell.angle_beta   90.00
_cell.angle_gamma   90.00
#
_symmetry.space_group_name_H-M   'P 1'
#
loop_
_entity.id
_entity.type
_entity.pdbx_description
1 polymer ?
#
loop_
_entity_poly.entity_id
_entity_poly.type
_entity_poly.pdbx_seq_one_letter_code
_entity_poly.pdbx_strand_id
1 'polypeptide(L)'
;MNYSVLTTENFEKEARRLIKKYGSLKNEIADLIQDLQINPTQGTPLGNNIYKIRVAVASKGKGKRGGVRVMTYLQLIARIANPH
;
A
#
# COMPACT_ATOMS: atom_id res chain seq x y z
N MET A 1 -1.38 -0.60 17.52
CA MET A 1 0.03 -0.75 17.09
C MET A 1 0.15 0.07 15.82
N ASN A 2 0.97 1.13 15.82
CA ASN A 2 1.02 2.08 14.71
C ASN A 2 2.23 1.75 13.82
N TYR A 3 1.99 1.44 12.55
CA TYR A 3 3.05 1.14 11.58
C TYR A 3 3.44 2.39 10.82
N SER A 4 4.71 2.49 10.42
CA SER A 4 5.16 3.49 9.45
C SER A 4 5.02 2.93 8.05
N VAL A 5 4.49 3.73 7.13
CA VAL A 5 4.39 3.37 5.71
C VAL A 5 5.47 4.11 4.95
N LEU A 6 6.31 3.36 4.24
CA LEU A 6 7.37 3.90 3.38
C LEU A 6 7.09 3.47 1.94
N THR A 7 7.33 4.39 1.00
CA THR A 7 7.22 4.15 -0.43
C THR A 7 8.57 3.78 -1.02
N THR A 8 8.55 2.93 -2.05
CA THR A 8 9.74 2.64 -2.86
C THR A 8 9.78 3.57 -4.07
N GLU A 9 10.97 3.84 -4.60
CA GLU A 9 11.11 4.67 -5.81
C GLU A 9 10.29 4.13 -6.99
N ASN A 10 10.26 2.79 -7.15
CA ASN A 10 9.46 2.15 -8.19
C ASN A 10 7.96 2.38 -7.99
N PHE A 11 7.47 2.31 -6.74
CA PHE A 11 6.08 2.63 -6.43
C PHE A 11 5.76 4.08 -6.79
N GLU A 12 6.62 5.04 -6.42
CA GLU A 12 6.39 6.46 -6.69
C GLU A 12 6.36 6.77 -8.18
N LYS A 13 7.25 6.17 -8.96
CA LYS A 13 7.30 6.33 -10.42
C LYS A 13 6.01 5.85 -11.08
N GLU A 14 5.54 4.65 -10.73
CA GLU A 14 4.31 4.09 -11.30
C GLU A 14 3.06 4.83 -10.79
N ALA A 15 3.01 5.15 -9.50
CA ALA A 15 1.92 5.90 -8.90
C ALA A 15 1.76 7.27 -9.58
N ARG A 16 2.85 8.00 -9.82
CA ARG A 16 2.82 9.30 -10.51
C ARG A 16 2.21 9.20 -11.90
N ARG A 17 2.58 8.18 -12.68
CA ARG A 17 2.01 7.94 -14.02
C ARG A 17 0.52 7.60 -13.94
N LEU A 18 0.12 6.78 -12.97
CA LEU A 18 -1.27 6.35 -12.81
C LEU A 18 -2.17 7.45 -12.27
N ILE A 19 -1.69 8.30 -11.36
CA ILE A 19 -2.42 9.47 -10.83
C ILE A 19 -2.74 10.46 -11.94
N LYS A 20 -1.80 10.70 -12.87
CA LYS A 20 -2.07 11.53 -14.06
C LYS A 20 -3.19 10.97 -14.93
N LYS A 21 -3.33 9.64 -15.00
CA LYS A 21 -4.36 8.95 -15.79
C LYS A 21 -5.70 8.85 -15.06
N TYR A 22 -5.68 8.75 -13.75
CA TYR A 22 -6.84 8.49 -12.90
C TYR A 22 -6.89 9.51 -11.78
N GLY A 23 -7.65 10.59 -12.01
CA GLY A 23 -7.65 11.76 -11.12
C GLY A 23 -8.06 11.47 -9.68
N SER A 24 -8.85 10.43 -9.41
CA SER A 24 -9.19 10.07 -8.03
C SER A 24 -8.01 9.43 -7.31
N LEU A 25 -7.18 8.63 -8.00
CA LEU A 25 -6.24 7.65 -7.42
C LEU A 25 -5.35 8.18 -6.29
N LYS A 26 -5.03 9.48 -6.31
CA LYS A 26 -4.28 10.13 -5.23
C LYS A 26 -4.99 9.96 -3.87
N ASN A 27 -6.30 10.10 -3.84
CA ASN A 27 -7.11 9.98 -2.64
C ASN A 27 -7.15 8.51 -2.17
N GLU A 28 -7.40 7.55 -3.08
CA GLU A 28 -7.41 6.14 -2.69
C GLU A 28 -6.04 5.64 -2.22
N ILE A 29 -4.92 6.23 -2.70
CA ILE A 29 -3.59 5.97 -2.14
C ILE A 29 -3.46 6.55 -0.73
N ALA A 30 -3.94 7.78 -0.50
CA ALA A 30 -3.88 8.41 0.82
C ALA A 30 -4.71 7.64 1.86
N ASP A 31 -5.89 7.16 1.48
CA ASP A 31 -6.75 6.32 2.32
C ASP A 31 -6.05 4.98 2.62
N LEU A 32 -5.47 4.35 1.59
CA LEU A 32 -4.72 3.11 1.77
C LEU A 32 -3.54 3.26 2.74
N ILE A 33 -2.83 4.39 2.71
CA ILE A 33 -1.73 4.65 3.64
C ILE A 33 -2.25 4.68 5.08
N GLN A 34 -3.35 5.39 5.34
CA GLN A 34 -3.96 5.44 6.67
C GLN A 34 -4.40 4.05 7.14
N ASP A 35 -5.03 3.27 6.26
CA ASP A 35 -5.44 1.90 6.58
C ASP A 35 -4.25 1.00 6.89
N LEU A 36 -3.14 1.14 6.17
CA LEU A 36 -1.92 0.35 6.37
C LEU A 36 -1.19 0.68 7.68
N GLN A 37 -1.33 1.90 8.20
CA GLN A 37 -0.79 2.26 9.52
C GLN A 37 -1.46 1.50 10.66
N ILE A 38 -2.73 1.12 10.47
CA ILE A 38 -3.56 0.41 11.45
C ILE A 38 -3.53 -1.11 11.21
N ASN A 39 -3.66 -1.53 9.94
CA ASN A 39 -3.74 -2.92 9.52
C ASN A 39 -2.79 -3.19 8.33
N PRO A 40 -1.51 -3.50 8.59
CA PRO A 40 -0.52 -3.67 7.52
C PRO A 40 -0.66 -5.00 6.78
N THR A 41 -1.40 -5.97 7.31
CA THR A 41 -1.58 -7.32 6.75
C THR A 41 -2.85 -7.44 5.90
N GLN A 42 -3.47 -6.32 5.53
CA GLN A 42 -4.66 -6.32 4.69
C GLN A 42 -4.37 -6.83 3.27
N GLY A 43 -5.37 -7.41 2.63
CA GLY A 43 -5.27 -7.95 1.27
C GLY A 43 -4.97 -9.44 1.23
N THR A 44 -4.43 -9.91 0.10
CA THR A 44 -4.11 -11.32 -0.10
C THR A 44 -2.63 -11.57 0.22
N PRO A 45 -2.29 -12.44 1.18
CA PRO A 45 -0.91 -12.80 1.45
C PRO A 45 -0.33 -13.58 0.26
N LEU A 46 0.90 -13.23 -0.14
CA LEU A 46 1.65 -13.96 -1.17
C LEU A 46 2.85 -14.75 -0.59
N GLY A 47 3.00 -14.76 0.74
CA GLY A 47 4.17 -15.31 1.44
C GLY A 47 5.26 -14.27 1.66
N ASN A 48 6.27 -14.61 2.47
CA ASN A 48 7.44 -13.75 2.76
C ASN A 48 7.08 -12.31 3.20
N ASN A 49 6.03 -12.17 4.02
CA ASN A 49 5.50 -10.88 4.47
C ASN A 49 5.04 -9.92 3.35
N ILE A 50 4.78 -10.46 2.15
CA ILE A 50 4.28 -9.70 1.01
C ILE A 50 2.76 -9.83 0.93
N TYR A 51 2.08 -8.70 0.75
CA TYR A 51 0.63 -8.65 0.60
C TYR A 51 0.25 -7.94 -0.71
N LYS A 52 -0.80 -8.44 -1.35
CA LYS A 52 -1.38 -7.89 -2.57
C LYS A 52 -2.74 -7.28 -2.26
N ILE A 53 -2.86 -5.98 -2.45
CA ILE A 53 -4.06 -5.21 -2.13
C ILE A 53 -4.71 -4.75 -3.44
N ARG A 54 -6.03 -4.94 -3.55
CA ARG A 54 -6.83 -4.47 -4.69
C ARG A 54 -7.52 -3.15 -4.32
N VAL A 55 -7.03 -2.06 -4.89
CA VAL A 55 -7.58 -0.72 -4.68
C VAL A 55 -8.56 -0.43 -5.80
N ALA A 56 -9.83 -0.19 -5.45
CA ALA A 56 -10.80 0.32 -6.42
C ALA A 56 -10.41 1.76 -6.78
N VAL A 57 -10.47 2.12 -8.06
CA VAL A 57 -10.21 3.48 -8.51
C VAL A 57 -11.52 4.07 -8.95
N ALA A 58 -12.04 5.02 -8.18
CA ALA A 58 -13.36 5.61 -8.37
C ALA A 58 -13.50 6.21 -9.77
N SER A 59 -12.49 6.99 -10.23
CA SER A 59 -12.49 7.63 -11.55
C SER A 59 -12.47 6.63 -12.71
N LYS A 60 -12.26 5.34 -12.46
CA LYS A 60 -12.30 4.28 -13.48
C LYS A 60 -13.69 3.65 -13.59
N GLY A 61 -14.57 3.79 -12.59
CA GLY A 61 -15.97 3.34 -12.64
C GLY A 61 -16.19 1.83 -12.79
N LYS A 62 -15.18 1.01 -12.50
CA LYS A 62 -15.21 -0.47 -12.68
C LYS A 62 -14.99 -1.26 -11.38
N GLY A 63 -15.06 -0.59 -10.23
CA GLY A 63 -14.83 -1.18 -8.91
C GLY A 63 -13.48 -1.89 -8.77
N LYS A 64 -13.38 -2.86 -7.85
CA LYS A 64 -12.13 -3.61 -7.57
C LYS A 64 -11.64 -4.45 -8.75
N ARG A 65 -12.52 -4.84 -9.70
CA ARG A 65 -12.14 -5.63 -10.89
C ARG A 65 -11.32 -4.80 -11.87
N GLY A 66 -11.68 -3.54 -12.08
CA GLY A 66 -10.92 -2.61 -12.91
C GLY A 66 -9.88 -1.78 -12.15
N GLY A 67 -9.78 -1.89 -10.84
CA GLY A 67 -8.86 -1.13 -10.00
C GLY A 67 -7.37 -1.41 -10.22
N VAL A 68 -6.53 -0.86 -9.35
CA VAL A 68 -5.08 -1.10 -9.33
C VAL A 68 -4.70 -2.13 -8.28
N ARG A 69 -3.49 -2.67 -8.40
CA ARG A 69 -2.91 -3.59 -7.42
C ARG A 69 -1.73 -2.90 -6.76
N VAL A 70 -1.69 -2.93 -5.43
CA VAL A 70 -0.58 -2.43 -4.62
C VAL A 70 0.07 -3.63 -3.96
N MET A 71 1.41 -3.67 -4.00
CA MET A 71 2.22 -4.66 -3.31
C MET A 71 2.83 -4.01 -2.07
N THR A 72 2.64 -4.62 -0.91
CA THR A 72 3.23 -4.15 0.36
C THR A 72 4.13 -5.24 0.93
N TYR A 73 5.14 -4.83 1.69
CA TYR A 73 6.03 -5.71 2.46
C TYR A 73 5.99 -5.28 3.93
N LEU A 74 5.70 -6.23 4.81
CA LEU A 74 5.67 -6.00 6.25
C LEU A 74 7.03 -6.33 6.86
N GLN A 75 7.71 -5.32 7.39
CA GLN A 75 8.98 -5.47 8.11
C GLN A 75 8.75 -5.29 9.62
N LEU A 76 9.08 -6.32 10.41
CA LEU A 76 9.20 -6.17 11.86
C LEU A 76 10.66 -5.88 12.21
N ILE A 77 10.89 -4.70 12.78
CA ILE A 77 12.20 -4.32 13.30
C ILE A 77 12.21 -4.66 14.80
N ALA A 78 12.92 -5.73 15.17
CA ALA A 78 13.20 -5.98 16.57
C ALA A 78 14.27 -4.97 17.03
N ARG A 79 13.93 -4.11 18.00
CA ARG A 79 14.96 -3.40 18.75
C ARG A 79 15.63 -4.41 19.66
N ILE A 80 16.85 -4.82 19.34
CA ILE A 80 17.71 -5.52 20.30
C ILE A 80 18.07 -4.47 21.35
N ALA A 81 17.50 -4.59 22.55
CA ALA A 81 18.00 -3.84 23.69
C ALA A 81 19.43 -4.35 23.96
N ASN A 82 20.42 -3.47 23.87
CA ASN A 82 21.80 -3.81 24.22
C ASN A 82 21.81 -4.33 25.66
N PRO A 83 22.22 -5.59 25.92
CA PRO A 83 22.51 -5.99 27.27
C PRO A 83 23.80 -5.25 27.68
N HIS A 84 23.71 -4.55 28.81
CA HIS A 84 24.85 -3.92 29.48
C HIS A 84 25.98 -4.91 29.75
#